data_AF-A0A524LSI3-F1
#
_entry.id   AF-A0A524LSI3-F1
#
_cell.length_a   1.000
_cell.length_b   1.000
_cell.length_c   1.000
_cell.angle_alpha   90.00
_cell.angle_beta   90.00
_cell.angle_gamma   90.00
#
_symmetry.space_group_name_H-M   'P 1'
#
loop_
_entity.id
_entity.type
_entity.pdbx_description
1 polymer ?
#
loop_
_entity_poly.entity_id
_entity_poly.type
_entity_poly.pdbx_seq_one_letter_code
_entity_poly.pdbx_strand_id
1 'polypeptide(L)'
;MNISNKSRTLLIIVLLILTVLLLPFAYHLDLNPFGWNSYEAVLWRYVESTSSVLLLNNTVDLFPYYAFGFVFIFQVYRYYQNKASRIWTIIAGIYATLHPLLLSLPVILGLPFTIASGGEFMYPVIIPIPFLLLIGVALIYLKPSIMITEPV
;
A
#
# COMPACT_ATOMS: atom_id res chain seq x y z
N MET A 1 -7.54 29.09 2.89
CA MET A 1 -7.49 27.88 3.74
C MET A 1 -6.90 28.31 5.07
N ASN A 2 -7.65 28.15 6.16
CA ASN A 2 -7.25 28.62 7.49
C ASN A 2 -5.97 27.89 7.97
N ILE A 3 -5.10 28.53 8.76
CA ILE A 3 -3.81 27.94 9.21
C ILE A 3 -4.05 26.65 10.03
N SER A 4 -5.13 26.62 10.82
CA SER A 4 -5.64 25.42 11.53
C SER A 4 -5.84 24.23 10.58
N ASN A 5 -6.53 24.48 9.45
CA ASN A 5 -6.89 23.45 8.47
C ASN A 5 -5.67 22.87 7.74
N LYS A 6 -4.61 23.67 7.55
CA LYS A 6 -3.35 23.21 6.91
C LYS A 6 -2.59 22.23 7.80
N SER A 7 -2.52 22.51 9.10
CA SER A 7 -1.83 21.66 10.09
C SER A 7 -2.54 20.32 10.29
N ARG A 8 -3.88 20.32 10.34
CA ARG A 8 -4.68 19.08 10.40
C ARG A 8 -4.49 18.19 9.18
N THR A 9 -4.51 18.79 7.99
CA THR A 9 -4.28 18.05 6.73
C THR A 9 -2.90 17.39 6.72
N LEU A 10 -1.87 18.13 7.16
CA LEU A 10 -0.50 17.61 7.23
C LEU A 10 -0.40 16.43 8.21
N LEU A 11 -1.03 16.54 9.38
CA LEU A 11 -1.08 15.46 10.37
C LEU A 11 -1.76 14.20 9.82
N ILE A 12 -2.88 14.34 9.10
CA ILE A 12 -3.57 13.20 8.45
C ILE A 12 -2.64 12.51 7.45
N ILE A 13 -1.91 13.27 6.63
CA ILE A 13 -0.97 12.69 5.66
C ILE A 13 0.18 11.97 6.36
N VAL A 14 0.73 12.55 7.43
CA VAL A 14 1.77 11.89 8.23
C VAL A 14 1.25 10.57 8.82
N LEU A 15 0.03 10.55 9.36
CA LEU A 15 -0.58 9.32 9.88
C LEU A 15 -0.78 8.25 8.80
N LEU A 16 -1.20 8.64 7.59
CA LEU A 16 -1.33 7.72 6.46
C LEU A 16 0.02 7.15 6.03
N ILE A 17 1.07 7.97 6.01
CA ILE A 17 2.44 7.49 5.72
C ILE A 17 2.89 6.50 6.81
N LEU A 18 2.70 6.84 8.09
CA LEU A 18 3.05 5.96 9.20
C LEU A 18 2.26 4.64 9.14
N THR A 19 1.00 4.67 8.71
CA THR A 19 0.18 3.47 8.53
C THR A 19 0.79 2.53 7.48
N VAL A 20 1.24 3.08 6.35
CA VAL A 20 1.90 2.30 5.29
C VAL A 20 3.22 1.70 5.77
N LEU A 21 3.95 2.42 6.64
CA LEU A 21 5.26 1.98 7.12
C LEU A 21 5.19 1.00 8.30
N LEU A 22 4.16 1.10 9.14
CA LEU A 22 4.09 0.38 10.42
C LEU A 22 3.08 -0.78 10.43
N LEU A 23 2.12 -0.81 9.51
CA LEU A 23 1.18 -1.92 9.41
C LEU A 23 1.56 -2.86 8.26
N PRO A 24 1.36 -4.18 8.42
CA PRO A 24 1.46 -5.09 7.30
C PRO A 24 0.45 -4.69 6.24
N PHE A 25 0.95 -4.33 5.06
CA PHE A 25 0.14 -3.91 3.92
C PHE A 25 -0.22 -5.07 3.00
N ALA A 26 0.45 -6.22 3.16
CA ALA A 26 0.21 -7.42 2.37
C ALA A 26 0.78 -8.67 3.04
N TYR A 27 0.34 -9.82 2.57
CA TYR A 27 0.96 -11.12 2.81
C TYR A 27 1.78 -11.53 1.58
N HIS A 28 3.01 -11.96 1.82
CA HIS A 28 3.84 -12.68 0.88
C HIS A 28 3.45 -14.17 0.96
N LEU A 29 3.05 -14.74 -0.17
CA LEU A 29 2.87 -16.18 -0.32
C LEU A 29 4.13 -16.78 -0.94
N ASP A 30 4.76 -17.67 -0.20
CA ASP A 30 5.86 -18.49 -0.68
C ASP A 30 5.28 -19.71 -1.41
N LEU A 31 5.53 -19.76 -2.72
CA LEU A 31 5.06 -20.81 -3.60
C LEU A 31 6.24 -21.70 -3.96
N ASN A 32 6.12 -23.00 -3.68
CA ASN A 32 7.03 -24.00 -4.22
C ASN A 32 6.45 -24.57 -5.54
N PRO A 33 7.23 -25.32 -6.33
CA PRO A 33 6.77 -25.91 -7.58
C PRO A 33 5.57 -26.86 -7.45
N PHE A 34 5.25 -27.31 -6.22
CA PHE A 34 4.20 -28.26 -5.89
C PHE A 34 3.01 -27.64 -5.14
N GLY A 35 3.00 -26.33 -4.90
CA GLY A 35 1.94 -25.63 -4.18
C GLY A 35 2.41 -24.64 -3.12
N TRP A 36 1.49 -24.30 -2.21
CA TRP A 36 1.72 -23.30 -1.16
C TRP A 36 2.64 -23.86 -0.08
N ASN A 37 3.74 -23.16 0.20
CA ASN A 37 4.72 -23.58 1.20
C ASN A 37 4.52 -22.82 2.52
N SER A 38 4.49 -21.49 2.46
CA SER A 38 4.30 -20.64 3.63
C SER A 38 3.65 -19.30 3.25
N TYR A 39 3.20 -18.54 4.25
CA TYR A 39 2.82 -17.15 4.08
C TYR A 39 3.38 -16.31 5.21
N GLU A 40 3.80 -15.10 4.88
CA GLU A 40 4.42 -14.18 5.84
C GLU A 40 3.90 -12.77 5.60
N ALA A 41 3.65 -12.00 6.68
CA ALA A 41 3.32 -10.60 6.52
C ALA A 41 4.55 -9.84 6.00
N VAL A 42 4.38 -9.03 4.94
CA VAL A 42 5.51 -8.36 4.27
C VAL A 42 6.31 -7.46 5.22
N LEU A 43 5.67 -6.89 6.25
CA LEU A 43 6.35 -6.11 7.27
C LEU A 43 7.38 -6.95 8.06
N TRP A 44 7.05 -8.21 8.35
CA TRP A 44 7.87 -9.10 9.18
C TRP A 44 9.12 -9.58 8.44
N ARG A 45 9.05 -9.67 7.12
CA ARG A 45 10.20 -9.98 6.25
C ARG A 45 11.32 -8.93 6.35
N TYR A 46 10.99 -7.69 6.70
CA TYR A 46 11.98 -6.65 7.02
C TYR A 46 12.57 -6.79 8.44
N VAL A 47 11.81 -7.34 9.38
CA VAL A 47 12.26 -7.52 10.77
C VAL A 47 13.23 -8.71 10.88
N GLU A 48 13.03 -9.75 10.08
CA GLU A 48 13.92 -10.92 10.04
C GLU A 48 15.28 -10.61 9.38
N SER A 49 15.37 -9.58 8.54
CA SER A 49 16.64 -9.15 7.95
C SER A 49 17.56 -8.50 9.00
N THR A 50 18.42 -9.31 9.63
CA THR A 50 19.44 -8.86 10.59
C THR A 50 20.56 -8.03 9.96
N SER A 51 20.70 -8.06 8.63
CA SER A 51 21.66 -7.26 7.87
C SER A 51 20.99 -6.04 7.23
N SER A 52 21.62 -4.88 7.37
CA SER A 52 21.19 -3.62 6.73
C SER A 52 21.15 -3.71 5.21
N VAL A 53 22.02 -4.52 4.61
CA VAL A 53 22.04 -4.76 3.15
C VAL A 53 20.82 -5.57 2.72
N LEU A 54 20.45 -6.60 3.49
CA LEU A 54 19.25 -7.41 3.21
C LEU A 54 17.98 -6.59 3.39
N LEU A 55 17.94 -5.72 4.40
CA LEU A 55 16.82 -4.82 4.64
C LEU A 55 16.64 -3.83 3.47
N LEU A 56 17.74 -3.25 2.97
CA LEU A 56 17.71 -2.36 1.80
C LEU A 56 17.22 -3.10 0.55
N ASN A 57 17.77 -4.28 0.27
CA ASN A 57 17.38 -5.08 -0.90
C ASN A 57 15.90 -5.46 -0.84
N ASN A 58 15.43 -5.96 0.31
CA ASN A 58 14.01 -6.25 0.52
C ASN A 58 13.14 -5.02 0.27
N THR A 59 13.59 -3.82 0.69
CA THR A 59 12.84 -2.57 0.50
C THR A 59 12.74 -2.20 -0.97
N VAL A 60 13.82 -2.36 -1.72
CA VAL A 60 13.87 -2.10 -3.16
C VAL A 60 13.02 -3.10 -3.93
N ASP A 61 13.12 -4.38 -3.60
CA ASP A 61 12.39 -5.47 -4.26
C ASP A 61 10.87 -5.35 -4.04
N LEU A 62 10.46 -4.85 -2.88
CA LEU A 62 9.05 -4.65 -2.54
C LEU A 62 8.50 -3.28 -2.99
N PHE A 63 9.37 -2.32 -3.35
CA PHE A 63 8.97 -0.98 -3.81
C PHE A 63 7.90 -0.94 -4.90
N PRO A 64 8.00 -1.74 -5.97
CA PRO A 64 7.00 -1.75 -7.01
C PRO A 64 5.59 -2.06 -6.48
N TYR A 65 5.48 -2.91 -5.46
CA TYR A 65 4.19 -3.33 -4.91
C TYR A 65 3.51 -2.23 -4.07
N TYR A 66 4.27 -1.33 -3.44
CA TYR A 66 3.70 -0.27 -2.60
C TYR A 66 3.71 1.13 -3.23
N ALA A 67 4.34 1.31 -4.40
CA ALA A 67 4.43 2.61 -5.08
C ALA A 67 3.07 3.30 -5.28
N PHE A 68 2.02 2.54 -5.63
CA PHE A 68 0.67 3.10 -5.80
C PHE A 68 -0.02 3.44 -4.48
N GLY A 69 0.42 2.91 -3.35
CA GLY A 69 0.00 3.37 -2.02
C GLY A 69 0.32 4.85 -1.82
N PHE A 70 1.51 5.29 -2.23
CA PHE A 70 1.89 6.71 -2.18
C PHE A 70 1.08 7.56 -3.16
N VAL A 71 0.75 7.04 -4.35
CA VAL A 71 -0.14 7.71 -5.31
C VAL A 71 -1.52 7.96 -4.68
N PHE A 72 -2.07 6.97 -3.97
CA PHE A 72 -3.33 7.13 -3.26
C PHE A 72 -3.23 8.16 -2.13
N ILE A 73 -2.18 8.14 -1.30
CA ILE A 73 -1.94 9.14 -0.26
C ILE A 73 -1.89 10.56 -0.87
N PHE A 74 -1.18 10.71 -2.00
CA PHE A 74 -1.13 11.98 -2.71
C PHE A 74 -2.51 12.43 -3.23
N GLN A 75 -3.33 11.50 -3.71
CA GLN A 75 -4.71 11.79 -4.11
C GLN A 75 -5.60 12.18 -2.92
N VAL A 76 -5.41 11.57 -1.75
CA VAL A 76 -6.08 12.00 -0.50
C VAL A 76 -5.65 13.41 -0.13
N TYR A 77 -4.35 13.72 -0.17
CA TYR A 77 -3.85 15.08 0.05
C TYR A 77 -4.49 16.11 -0.89
N ARG A 78 -4.55 15.81 -2.19
CA ARG A 78 -5.21 16.68 -3.17
C ARG A 78 -6.71 16.82 -2.90
N TYR A 79 -7.38 15.76 -2.45
CA TYR A 79 -8.79 15.80 -2.08
C TYR A 79 -9.05 16.74 -0.90
N TYR A 80 -8.18 16.74 0.12
CA TYR A 80 -8.25 17.67 1.24
C TYR A 80 -8.01 19.13 0.82
N GLN A 81 -7.24 19.36 -0.23
CA GLN A 81 -7.07 20.68 -0.86
C GLN A 81 -8.21 21.09 -1.81
N ASN A 82 -9.26 20.27 -1.96
CA ASN A 82 -10.30 20.46 -2.98
C ASN A 82 -9.77 20.44 -4.43
N LYS A 83 -8.62 19.80 -4.67
CA LYS A 83 -7.96 19.69 -5.99
C LYS A 83 -8.13 18.33 -6.66
N ALA A 84 -8.88 17.44 -6.03
CA ALA A 84 -9.23 16.12 -6.56
C ALA A 84 -10.68 15.79 -6.21
N SER A 85 -11.35 15.02 -7.07
CA SER A 85 -12.72 14.57 -6.80
C SER A 85 -12.73 13.40 -5.82
N ARG A 86 -13.81 13.27 -5.04
CA ARG A 86 -14.04 12.13 -4.15
C ARG A 86 -13.92 10.78 -4.87
N ILE A 87 -14.62 10.64 -6.00
CA ILE A 87 -14.72 9.37 -6.74
C ILE A 87 -13.33 8.95 -7.25
N TRP A 88 -12.61 9.87 -7.92
CA TRP A 88 -11.26 9.59 -8.41
C TRP A 88 -10.26 9.24 -7.30
N THR A 89 -10.39 9.85 -6.11
CA THR A 89 -9.55 9.48 -4.96
C THR A 89 -9.85 8.07 -4.48
N ILE A 90 -11.11 7.66 -4.40
CA ILE A 90 -11.50 6.28 -4.01
C ILE A 90 -11.00 5.27 -5.05
N ILE A 91 -11.16 5.56 -6.35
CA ILE A 91 -10.65 4.71 -7.44
C ILE A 91 -9.13 4.52 -7.32
N ALA A 92 -8.39 5.60 -7.04
CA ALA A 92 -6.94 5.51 -6.81
C ALA A 92 -6.59 4.59 -5.63
N GLY A 93 -7.39 4.61 -4.56
CA GLY A 93 -7.20 3.72 -3.41
C GLY A 93 -7.50 2.25 -3.72
N ILE A 94 -8.57 2.00 -4.49
CA ILE A 94 -8.91 0.64 -4.95
C ILE A 94 -7.77 0.11 -5.81
N TYR A 95 -7.30 0.90 -6.78
CA TYR A 95 -6.18 0.53 -7.62
C TYR A 95 -4.92 0.27 -6.80
N ALA A 96 -4.58 1.17 -5.87
CA ALA A 96 -3.42 1.00 -5.00
C ALA A 96 -3.47 -0.28 -4.17
N THR A 97 -4.66 -0.66 -3.71
CA THR A 97 -4.87 -1.92 -2.98
C THR A 97 -4.74 -3.13 -3.90
N LEU A 98 -5.28 -3.07 -5.12
CA LEU A 98 -5.23 -4.20 -6.04
C LEU A 98 -3.87 -4.34 -6.74
N HIS A 99 -3.07 -3.27 -6.80
CA HIS A 99 -1.82 -3.23 -7.55
C HIS A 99 -0.85 -4.38 -7.21
N PRO A 100 -0.59 -4.74 -5.94
CA PRO A 100 0.24 -5.89 -5.62
C PRO A 100 -0.28 -7.20 -6.22
N LEU A 101 -1.59 -7.42 -6.13
CA LEU A 101 -2.23 -8.61 -6.68
C LEU A 101 -2.10 -8.65 -8.22
N LEU A 102 -2.26 -7.50 -8.88
CA LEU A 102 -2.08 -7.38 -10.33
C LEU A 102 -0.66 -7.72 -10.76
N LEU A 103 0.35 -7.27 -10.01
CA LEU A 103 1.75 -7.62 -10.25
C LEU A 103 2.03 -9.11 -10.02
N SER A 104 1.27 -9.77 -9.13
CA SER A 104 1.40 -11.21 -8.87
C SER A 104 0.63 -12.10 -9.85
N LEU A 105 -0.22 -11.55 -10.72
CA LEU A 105 -1.00 -12.36 -11.69
C LEU A 105 -0.13 -13.24 -12.59
N PRO A 106 0.99 -12.78 -13.18
CA PRO A 106 1.87 -13.64 -13.97
C PRO A 106 2.33 -14.90 -13.24
N VAL A 107 2.62 -14.77 -11.94
CA VAL A 107 3.08 -15.87 -11.08
C VAL A 107 1.91 -16.81 -10.76
N ILE A 108 0.75 -16.25 -10.40
CA ILE A 108 -0.48 -17.01 -10.12
C ILE A 108 -0.93 -17.82 -11.33
N LEU A 109 -0.74 -17.27 -12.54
CA LEU A 109 -1.07 -17.94 -13.81
C LEU A 109 0.02 -18.92 -14.27
N GLY A 110 1.13 -19.06 -13.55
CA GLY A 110 2.20 -19.99 -13.88
C GLY A 110 2.92 -19.66 -15.18
N LEU A 111 3.06 -18.37 -15.52
CA LEU A 111 3.68 -17.99 -16.79
C LEU A 111 5.18 -18.35 -16.81
N PRO A 112 5.72 -18.85 -17.93
CA PRO A 112 7.06 -19.46 -17.98
C PRO A 112 8.20 -18.49 -17.65
N PHE A 113 8.02 -17.19 -17.91
CA PHE A 113 9.02 -16.17 -17.56
C PHE A 113 9.08 -15.85 -16.06
N THR A 114 8.17 -16.40 -15.26
CA THR A 114 8.16 -16.22 -13.80
C THR A 114 8.85 -17.35 -13.05
N ILE A 115 9.35 -18.36 -13.77
CA ILE A 115 9.95 -19.58 -13.21
C ILE A 115 11.45 -19.57 -13.50
N ALA A 116 12.27 -19.59 -12.46
CA ALA A 116 13.73 -19.67 -12.57
C ALA A 116 14.18 -21.03 -13.11
N SER A 117 15.44 -21.14 -13.53
CA SER A 117 16.03 -22.40 -14.01
C SER A 117 15.98 -23.53 -12.98
N GLY A 118 15.79 -23.22 -11.69
CA GLY A 118 15.59 -24.17 -10.59
C GLY A 118 14.12 -24.58 -10.35
N GLY A 119 13.16 -24.11 -11.15
CA GLY A 119 11.73 -24.39 -10.97
C GLY A 119 11.03 -23.51 -9.94
N GLU A 120 11.76 -22.66 -9.21
CA GLU A 120 11.22 -21.71 -8.24
C GLU A 120 10.66 -20.45 -8.91
N PHE A 121 9.67 -19.83 -8.28
CA PHE A 121 9.13 -18.57 -8.78
C PHE A 121 10.10 -17.41 -8.51
N MET A 122 10.40 -16.63 -9.55
CA MET A 122 11.27 -15.45 -9.46
C MET A 122 10.63 -14.28 -8.73
N TYR A 123 9.29 -14.26 -8.66
CA TYR A 123 8.53 -13.15 -8.12
C TYR A 123 7.59 -13.62 -7.00
N PRO A 124 7.44 -12.82 -5.94
CA PRO A 124 6.53 -13.12 -4.85
C PRO A 124 5.07 -13.01 -5.30
N VAL A 125 4.21 -13.87 -4.74
CA VAL A 125 2.77 -13.64 -4.77
C VAL A 125 2.40 -12.79 -3.57
N ILE A 126 1.80 -11.62 -3.82
CA ILE A 126 1.46 -10.65 -2.79
C ILE A 126 -0.05 -10.50 -2.72
N ILE A 127 -0.63 -10.86 -1.57
CA ILE A 127 -2.04 -10.64 -1.26
C ILE A 127 -2.17 -9.33 -0.48
N PRO A 128 -2.77 -8.29 -1.06
CA PRO A 128 -2.88 -7.00 -0.41
C PRO A 128 -3.86 -7.02 0.76
N ILE A 129 -3.53 -6.26 1.82
CA ILE A 129 -4.41 -5.99 2.95
C ILE A 129 -4.95 -4.55 2.81
N PRO A 130 -6.27 -4.34 2.78
CA PRO A 130 -6.86 -3.05 2.37
C PRO A 130 -6.83 -1.96 3.45
N PHE A 131 -5.95 -2.02 4.46
CA PHE A 131 -5.95 -1.06 5.58
C PHE A 131 -5.86 0.39 5.11
N LEU A 132 -4.94 0.68 4.18
CA LEU A 132 -4.76 2.03 3.65
C LEU A 132 -6.04 2.54 2.96
N LEU A 133 -6.68 1.69 2.15
CA LEU A 133 -7.95 2.02 1.49
C LEU A 133 -9.07 2.29 2.51
N LEU A 134 -9.22 1.42 3.51
CA LEU A 134 -10.27 1.58 4.54
C LEU A 134 -10.11 2.90 5.30
N ILE A 135 -8.89 3.20 5.75
CA ILE A 135 -8.59 4.46 6.45
C ILE A 135 -8.77 5.66 5.53
N GLY A 136 -8.27 5.60 4.30
CA GLY A 136 -8.40 6.68 3.32
C GLY A 136 -9.85 6.97 2.96
N VAL A 137 -10.67 5.94 2.76
CA VAL A 137 -12.12 6.08 2.52
C VAL A 137 -12.80 6.71 3.74
N ALA A 138 -12.51 6.23 4.96
CA ALA A 138 -13.07 6.82 6.18
C ALA A 138 -12.75 8.32 6.26
N LEU A 139 -11.50 8.72 6.03
CA LEU A 139 -11.07 10.12 6.02
C LEU A 139 -11.80 10.96 4.96
N ILE A 140 -11.97 10.43 3.76
CA ILE A 140 -12.69 11.08 2.67
C ILE A 140 -14.15 11.39 3.09
N TYR A 141 -14.83 10.45 3.75
CA TYR A 141 -16.21 10.63 4.22
C TYR A 141 -16.31 11.47 5.50
N LEU A 142 -15.26 11.55 6.32
CA LEU A 142 -15.20 12.39 7.52
C LEU A 142 -14.80 13.85 7.23
N LYS A 143 -14.27 14.15 6.04
CA LYS A 143 -13.89 15.52 5.65
C LYS A 143 -15.03 16.56 5.85
N PRO A 144 -16.30 16.31 5.46
CA PRO A 144 -17.38 17.27 5.66
C PRO A 144 -17.62 17.58 7.14
N SER A 145 -17.63 16.58 8.02
CA SER A 145 -17.87 16.77 9.46
C SER A 145 -16.73 17.53 10.14
N ILE A 146 -15.48 17.32 9.73
CA ILE A 146 -14.30 18.04 10.26
C ILE A 146 -14.33 19.53 9.88
N MET A 147 -14.81 19.87 8.67
CA MET A 147 -14.88 21.26 8.20
C MET A 147 -16.05 22.05 8.81
N ILE A 148 -17.16 21.39 9.17
CA ILE A 148 -18.34 22.05 9.76
C ILE A 148 -18.11 22.44 11.23
N THR A 149 -17.21 21.74 11.94
CA THR A 149 -16.92 21.98 13.37
C THR A 149 -15.97 23.16 13.68
N GLU A 150 -15.46 23.88 12.68
CA GLU A 150 -14.70 25.11 12.93
C GLU A 150 -15.69 26.30 12.99
N PRO A 151 -15.96 26.91 14.16
CA PRO A 151 -16.79 28.10 14.24
C PRO A 151 -16.10 29.24 13.45
N VAL A 152 -16.90 29.92 12.63
CA VAL A 152 -16.53 31.13 11.86
C VAL A 152 -16.23 32.28 12.80
#